data_AF-A0A1A7XW87-F1
#
_entry.id   AF-A0A1A7XW87-F1
#
_cell.length_a   1.000
_cell.length_b   1.000
_cell.length_c   1.000
_cell.angle_alpha   90.00
_cell.angle_beta   90.00
_cell.angle_gamma   90.00
#
_symmetry.space_group_name_H-M   'P 1'
#
loop_
_entity.id
_entity.type
_entity.pdbx_description
1 polymer ?
#
loop_
_entity_poly.entity_id
_entity_poly.type
_entity_poly.pdbx_seq_one_letter_code
_entity_poly.pdbx_strand_id
1 'polypeptide(L)'
;MLQGPYSNLDRDRPLIRLPFTRFAVVTVLLPLTGLLACIFTSLYYHFEDSTYTHCQVSNYLPSISSAISREPERYIWRSCIGLHSAPRYLVAIVYFNFYRRRFATRLPELLLSGLALICSLAENTGLVLLSYVASTETY
;
A
#
# COMPACT_ATOMS: atom_id res chain seq x y z
N MET A 1 15.31 -36.25 35.81
CA MET A 1 13.94 -36.06 35.32
C MET A 1 14.00 -35.84 33.81
N LEU A 2 13.44 -36.80 33.07
CA LEU A 2 13.03 -36.86 31.65
C LEU A 2 13.77 -36.02 30.58
N GLN A 3 14.41 -36.77 29.66
CA GLN A 3 14.79 -36.37 28.30
C GLN A 3 13.65 -35.66 27.57
N GLY A 4 13.88 -34.42 27.14
CA GLY A 4 13.04 -33.74 26.15
C GLY A 4 13.31 -34.33 24.76
N PRO A 5 12.29 -34.83 24.02
CA PRO A 5 12.51 -35.38 22.70
C PRO A 5 12.76 -34.22 21.73
N TYR A 6 13.87 -34.32 21.00
CA TYR A 6 14.24 -33.57 19.79
C TYR A 6 13.08 -32.77 19.16
N SER A 7 12.92 -31.51 19.57
CA SER A 7 12.14 -30.56 18.80
C SER A 7 12.86 -30.36 17.48
N ASN A 8 12.13 -30.48 16.37
CA ASN A 8 12.64 -30.38 15.01
C ASN A 8 13.17 -28.95 14.75
N LEU A 9 14.42 -28.66 15.13
CA LEU A 9 15.11 -27.39 14.89
C LEU A 9 15.23 -27.03 13.39
N ASP A 10 15.02 -28.00 12.50
CA ASP A 10 14.98 -27.77 11.04
C ASP A 10 13.62 -27.28 10.52
N ARG A 11 12.53 -27.43 11.30
CA ARG A 11 11.17 -27.03 10.88
C ARG A 11 10.91 -25.53 11.01
N ASP A 12 11.75 -24.82 11.75
CA ASP A 12 11.64 -23.39 12.01
C ASP A 12 12.62 -22.53 11.19
N ARG A 13 13.32 -23.12 10.21
CA ARG A 13 14.17 -22.34 9.31
C ARG A 13 13.29 -21.61 8.30
N PRO A 14 13.21 -20.26 8.33
CA PRO A 14 12.46 -19.53 7.33
C PRO A 14 13.09 -19.78 5.94
N LEU A 15 12.29 -20.24 4.98
CA LEU A 15 12.70 -20.50 3.60
C LEU A 15 13.28 -19.25 2.92
N ILE A 16 12.80 -18.06 3.31
CA ILE A 16 13.23 -16.78 2.75
C ILE A 16 13.55 -15.82 3.91
N ARG A 17 14.76 -15.28 3.93
CA ARG A 17 15.18 -14.19 4.82
C ARG A 17 15.37 -12.93 4.00
N LEU A 18 14.44 -11.99 4.12
CA LEU A 18 14.50 -10.72 3.40
C LEU A 18 14.73 -9.59 4.41
N PRO A 19 15.75 -8.74 4.23
CA PRO A 19 15.99 -7.63 5.15
C PRO A 19 14.85 -6.63 5.06
N PHE A 20 14.31 -6.22 6.21
CA PHE A 20 13.14 -5.34 6.31
C PHE A 20 13.31 -4.05 5.50
N THR A 21 14.51 -3.47 5.50
CA THR A 21 14.80 -2.25 4.72
C THR A 21 14.56 -2.45 3.22
N ARG A 22 15.00 -3.58 2.63
CA ARG A 22 14.77 -3.84 1.21
C ARG A 22 13.29 -4.07 0.93
N PHE A 23 12.61 -4.80 1.82
CA PHE A 23 11.16 -5.01 1.72
C PHE A 23 10.40 -3.68 1.70
N ALA A 24 10.72 -2.78 2.62
CA ALA A 24 10.11 -1.46 2.73
C ALA A 24 10.40 -0.59 1.50
N VAL A 25 11.65 -0.55 1.03
CA VAL A 25 12.04 0.23 -0.17
C VAL A 25 11.29 -0.27 -1.39
N VAL A 26 11.26 -1.58 -1.64
CA VAL A 26 10.52 -2.15 -2.78
C VAL A 26 9.04 -1.78 -2.68
N THR A 27 8.44 -1.98 -1.50
CA THR A 27 7.03 -1.63 -1.23
C THR A 27 6.74 -0.18 -1.63
N VAL A 28 7.51 0.79 -1.14
CA VAL A 28 7.28 2.23 -1.41
C VAL A 28 7.55 2.60 -2.87
N LEU A 29 8.44 1.89 -3.57
CA LEU A 29 8.72 2.14 -4.99
C LEU A 29 7.58 1.71 -5.93
N LEU A 30 6.72 0.78 -5.53
CA LEU A 30 5.59 0.32 -6.35
C LEU A 30 4.63 1.46 -6.76
N PRO A 31 4.04 2.22 -5.82
CA PRO A 31 3.14 3.31 -6.19
C PRO A 31 3.87 4.44 -6.92
N LEU A 32 5.14 4.71 -6.61
CA LEU A 32 5.93 5.72 -7.31
C LEU A 32 6.12 5.35 -8.79
N THR A 33 6.56 4.12 -9.06
CA THR A 33 6.76 3.62 -10.42
C THR A 33 5.45 3.52 -11.18
N GLY A 34 4.37 3.07 -10.52
CA GLY A 34 3.02 3.07 -11.08
C GLY A 34 2.56 4.47 -11.48
N LEU A 35 2.72 5.47 -10.60
CA LEU A 35 2.32 6.85 -10.89
C LEU A 35 3.10 7.43 -12.08
N LEU A 36 4.43 7.24 -12.10
CA LEU A 36 5.26 7.71 -13.20
C LEU A 36 4.83 7.07 -14.51
N ALA A 37 4.62 5.75 -14.53
CA ALA A 37 4.15 5.03 -15.72
C ALA A 37 2.78 5.56 -16.21
N CYS A 38 1.85 5.84 -15.29
CA CYS A 38 0.55 6.43 -15.62
C CYS A 38 0.72 7.83 -16.23
N ILE A 39 1.51 8.71 -15.61
CA ILE A 39 1.78 10.06 -16.13
C ILE A 39 2.41 10.00 -17.53
N PHE A 40 3.42 9.15 -17.74
CA PHE A 40 4.05 8.99 -19.05
C PHE A 40 3.06 8.49 -20.10
N THR A 41 2.24 7.49 -19.75
CA THR A 41 1.23 6.94 -20.66
C THR A 41 0.18 8.00 -21.01
N SER A 42 -0.31 8.75 -20.02
CA SER A 42 -1.29 9.81 -20.25
C SER A 42 -0.73 10.96 -21.09
N LEU A 43 0.53 11.36 -20.89
CA LEU A 43 1.16 12.40 -21.71
C LEU A 43 1.41 11.96 -23.16
N TYR A 44 1.66 10.68 -23.40
CA TYR A 44 1.96 10.18 -24.74
C TYR A 44 0.70 9.79 -25.52
N TYR A 45 -0.25 9.12 -24.87
CA TYR A 45 -1.44 8.56 -25.53
C TYR A 45 -2.73 9.34 -25.26
N HIS A 46 -2.83 10.05 -24.13
CA HIS A 46 -4.06 10.71 -23.69
C HIS A 46 -3.84 12.20 -23.33
N PHE A 47 -2.99 12.92 -24.07
CA PHE A 47 -2.54 14.26 -23.66
C PHE A 47 -3.70 15.26 -23.52
N GLU A 48 -4.46 15.49 -24.60
CA GLU A 48 -5.58 16.45 -24.60
C GLU A 48 -6.62 16.09 -23.54
N ASP A 49 -6.94 14.81 -23.49
CA ASP A 49 -7.92 14.18 -22.63
C ASP A 49 -7.57 14.23 -21.13
N SER A 50 -6.28 14.15 -20.81
CA SER A 50 -5.78 14.12 -19.42
C SER A 50 -5.43 15.51 -18.89
N THR A 51 -5.25 16.49 -19.78
CA THR A 51 -5.00 17.91 -19.48
C THR A 51 -6.24 18.80 -19.64
N TYR A 52 -7.34 18.25 -20.17
CA TYR A 52 -8.60 18.94 -20.39
C TYR A 52 -9.11 19.62 -19.12
N THR A 53 -9.55 20.87 -19.27
CA THR A 53 -10.26 21.61 -18.23
C THR A 53 -11.55 22.19 -18.78
N HIS A 54 -12.60 22.20 -17.96
CA HIS A 54 -13.86 22.85 -18.31
C HIS A 54 -13.68 24.34 -18.64
N CYS A 55 -12.70 24.99 -18.01
CA CYS A 55 -12.37 26.40 -18.25
C CYS A 55 -11.57 26.65 -19.54
N GLN A 56 -11.22 25.60 -20.31
CA GLN A 56 -10.45 25.69 -21.55
C GLN A 56 -9.09 26.39 -21.38
N VAL A 57 -8.45 26.20 -20.22
CA VAL A 57 -7.10 26.68 -19.94
C VAL A 57 -6.11 25.56 -20.24
N SER A 58 -5.01 25.90 -20.93
CA SER A 58 -3.95 24.96 -21.27
C SER A 58 -3.21 24.49 -20.01
N ASN A 59 -3.24 23.17 -19.77
CA ASN A 59 -2.37 22.50 -18.81
C ASN A 59 -1.32 21.68 -19.54
N TYR A 60 -0.11 21.65 -18.99
CA TYR A 60 1.01 20.88 -19.54
C TYR A 60 1.16 19.51 -18.87
N LEU A 61 0.53 19.32 -17.72
CA LEU A 61 0.57 18.07 -16.96
C LEU A 61 -0.84 17.65 -16.55
N PRO A 62 -1.16 16.36 -16.62
CA PRO A 62 -2.40 15.85 -16.09
C PRO A 62 -2.42 15.96 -14.56
N SER A 63 -3.61 16.11 -14.00
CA SER A 63 -3.82 15.87 -12.58
C SER A 63 -3.56 14.39 -12.25
N ILE A 64 -3.22 14.08 -10.99
CA ILE A 64 -2.98 12.69 -10.59
C ILE A 64 -4.22 11.82 -10.87
N SER A 65 -5.41 12.32 -10.56
CA SER A 65 -6.67 11.60 -10.82
C SER A 65 -6.92 11.38 -12.31
N SER A 66 -6.64 12.35 -13.18
CA SER A 66 -6.77 12.15 -14.63
C SER A 66 -5.72 11.19 -15.19
N ALA A 67 -4.52 11.16 -14.62
CA ALA A 67 -3.46 10.25 -15.03
C ALA A 67 -3.73 8.78 -14.66
N ILE A 68 -4.38 8.52 -13.52
CA ILE A 68 -4.59 7.14 -13.01
C ILE A 68 -5.96 6.53 -13.36
N SER A 69 -6.85 7.26 -14.02
CA SER A 69 -8.25 6.85 -14.21
C SER A 69 -8.56 6.23 -15.57
N ARG A 70 -7.70 6.42 -16.57
CA ARG A 70 -7.91 5.95 -17.95
C ARG A 70 -7.35 4.56 -18.19
N GLU A 71 -7.76 3.90 -19.25
CA GLU A 71 -7.18 2.62 -19.66
C GLU A 71 -6.02 2.87 -20.64
N PRO A 72 -4.84 2.25 -20.43
CA PRO A 72 -4.51 1.18 -19.48
C PRO A 72 -4.01 1.64 -18.09
N GLU A 73 -3.83 2.94 -17.85
CA GLU A 73 -3.20 3.51 -16.64
C GLU A 73 -3.86 3.03 -15.33
N ARG A 74 -5.19 2.93 -15.32
CA ARG A 74 -6.00 2.45 -14.20
C ARG A 74 -5.59 1.05 -13.76
N TYR A 75 -5.30 0.16 -14.71
CA TYR A 75 -4.87 -1.21 -14.39
C TYR A 75 -3.46 -1.24 -13.82
N ILE A 76 -2.56 -0.41 -14.36
CA ILE A 76 -1.19 -0.23 -13.84
C ILE A 76 -1.26 0.28 -12.40
N TRP A 77 -2.01 1.36 -12.18
CA TRP A 77 -2.18 1.98 -10.87
C TRP A 77 -2.79 1.02 -9.85
N ARG A 78 -3.92 0.37 -10.18
CA ARG A 78 -4.59 -0.60 -9.30
C ARG A 78 -3.65 -1.76 -8.95
N SER A 79 -2.88 -2.28 -9.91
CA SER A 79 -1.92 -3.36 -9.65
C SER A 79 -0.82 -2.93 -8.68
N CYS A 80 -0.23 -1.75 -8.89
CA CYS A 80 0.79 -1.19 -8.00
C CYS A 80 0.26 -0.96 -6.58
N ILE A 81 -0.94 -0.38 -6.44
CA ILE A 81 -1.57 -0.14 -5.13
C ILE A 81 -1.97 -1.44 -4.45
N GLY A 82 -2.53 -2.40 -5.18
CA GLY A 82 -2.89 -3.71 -4.66
C GLY A 82 -1.68 -4.43 -4.07
N LEU A 83 -0.59 -4.51 -4.84
CA LEU A 83 0.67 -5.12 -4.39
C LEU A 83 1.32 -4.36 -3.22
N HIS A 84 1.23 -3.03 -3.21
CA HIS A 84 1.72 -2.18 -2.11
C HIS A 84 0.92 -2.35 -0.82
N SER A 85 -0.39 -2.61 -0.92
CA SER A 85 -1.30 -2.66 0.23
C SER A 85 -1.02 -3.83 1.18
N ALA A 86 -0.74 -5.03 0.65
CA ALA A 86 -0.54 -6.24 1.47
C ALA A 86 0.65 -6.11 2.45
N PRO A 87 1.85 -5.64 2.02
CA PRO A 87 2.94 -5.28 2.93
C PRO A 87 2.53 -4.33 4.05
N ARG A 88 1.70 -3.30 3.76
CA ARG A 88 1.30 -2.30 4.76
C ARG A 88 0.36 -2.89 5.82
N TYR A 89 -0.58 -3.74 5.42
CA TYR A 89 -1.42 -4.47 6.37
C TYR A 89 -0.59 -5.41 7.26
N LEU A 90 0.36 -6.13 6.66
CA LEU A 90 1.26 -7.01 7.41
C LEU A 90 2.07 -6.21 8.45
N VAL A 91 2.65 -5.09 8.03
CA VAL A 91 3.44 -4.22 8.89
C VAL A 91 2.59 -3.68 10.05
N ALA A 92 1.36 -3.22 9.79
CA ALA A 92 0.46 -2.74 10.84
C ALA A 92 0.19 -3.82 11.91
N ILE A 93 -0.06 -5.07 11.49
CA ILE A 93 -0.30 -6.20 12.40
C ILE A 93 0.97 -6.56 13.17
N VAL A 94 2.14 -6.57 12.52
CA VAL A 94 3.43 -6.86 13.17
C VAL A 94 3.75 -5.83 14.25
N TYR A 95 3.60 -4.53 13.95
CA TYR A 95 3.82 -3.45 14.91
C TYR A 95 2.82 -3.51 16.07
N PHE A 96 1.54 -3.78 15.80
CA PHE A 96 0.56 -3.99 16.87
C PHE A 96 0.94 -5.13 17.80
N ASN A 97 1.36 -6.29 17.25
CA ASN A 97 1.81 -7.41 18.05
C ASN A 97 3.06 -7.09 18.88
N PHE A 98 3.99 -6.32 18.31
CA PHE A 98 5.18 -5.84 19.01
C PHE A 98 4.80 -4.94 20.19
N TYR A 99 3.98 -3.91 19.95
CA TYR A 99 3.55 -2.97 20.99
C TYR A 99 2.70 -3.64 22.06
N ARG A 100 1.76 -4.50 21.69
CA ARG A 100 0.94 -5.28 22.63
C ARG A 100 1.80 -6.11 23.58
N ARG A 101 2.85 -6.77 23.08
CA ARG A 101 3.79 -7.53 23.92
C ARG A 101 4.62 -6.62 24.81
N ARG A 102 5.10 -5.49 24.27
CA ARG A 102 5.97 -4.54 24.98
C ARG A 102 5.27 -3.77 26.10
N PHE A 103 3.97 -3.50 25.94
CA PHE A 103 3.16 -2.66 26.82
C PHE A 103 2.00 -3.42 27.50
N ALA A 104 2.11 -4.74 27.63
CA ALA A 104 1.03 -5.59 28.17
C ALA A 104 0.54 -5.18 29.57
N THR A 105 1.39 -4.54 30.39
CA THR A 105 1.07 -4.07 31.75
C THR A 105 0.73 -2.58 31.82
N ARG A 106 0.75 -1.87 30.68
CA ARG A 106 0.60 -0.42 30.59
C ARG A 106 -0.63 -0.09 29.73
N LEU A 107 -1.77 0.08 30.40
CA LEU A 107 -3.06 0.27 29.74
C LEU A 107 -3.11 1.43 28.73
N PRO A 108 -2.63 2.66 29.02
CA PRO A 108 -2.74 3.76 28.06
C PRO A 108 -1.94 3.51 26.77
N GLU A 109 -0.74 2.97 26.87
CA GLU A 109 0.12 2.61 25.74
C GLU A 109 -0.47 1.44 24.94
N LEU A 110 -1.12 0.49 25.60
CA LEU A 110 -1.85 -0.59 24.95
C LEU A 110 -3.05 -0.04 24.14
N LEU A 111 -3.84 0.87 24.72
CA LEU A 111 -4.93 1.54 24.00
C LEU A 111 -4.42 2.34 22.80
N LEU A 112 -3.32 3.08 22.97
CA LEU A 112 -2.68 3.83 21.89
C LEU A 112 -2.21 2.89 20.76
N SER A 113 -1.69 1.70 21.09
CA SER A 113 -1.32 0.69 20.08
C SER A 113 -2.53 0.17 19.30
N GLY A 114 -3.69 0.02 19.96
CA GLY A 114 -4.95 -0.36 19.32
C GLY A 114 -5.48 0.75 18.40
N LEU A 115 -5.45 2.01 18.85
CA LEU A 115 -5.79 3.17 18.02
C LEU A 115 -4.87 3.28 16.80
N ALA A 116 -3.55 3.13 16.98
CA ALA A 116 -2.59 3.16 15.89
C ALA A 116 -2.87 2.07 14.85
N LEU A 117 -3.24 0.86 15.29
CA LEU A 117 -3.67 -0.21 14.38
C LEU A 117 -4.92 0.20 13.61
N ILE A 118 -5.97 0.69 14.28
CA ILE A 118 -7.23 1.10 13.64
C ILE A 118 -6.98 2.20 12.62
N CYS A 119 -6.21 3.24 12.97
CA CYS A 119 -5.84 4.31 12.04
C CYS A 119 -5.06 3.76 10.83
N SER A 120 -4.10 2.86 11.05
CA SER A 120 -3.33 2.24 9.96
C SER A 120 -4.21 1.40 9.04
N LEU A 121 -5.16 0.64 9.59
CA LEU A 121 -6.11 -0.15 8.82
C LEU A 121 -7.06 0.75 8.04
N ALA A 122 -7.56 1.82 8.66
CA ALA A 122 -8.45 2.79 8.02
C ALA A 122 -7.74 3.51 6.86
N GLU A 123 -6.49 3.96 7.06
CA GLU A 123 -5.68 4.59 6.02
C GLU A 123 -5.45 3.65 4.83
N ASN A 124 -4.98 2.42 5.08
CA ASN A 124 -4.73 1.45 4.02
C ASN A 124 -6.01 1.07 3.27
N THR A 125 -7.11 0.91 3.99
CA THR A 125 -8.41 0.57 3.39
C THR A 125 -8.95 1.74 2.59
N GLY A 126 -8.81 2.98 3.07
CA GLY A 126 -9.17 4.18 2.34
C GLY A 126 -8.37 4.32 1.04
N LEU A 127 -7.06 4.06 1.06
CA LEU A 127 -6.20 4.08 -0.13
C LEU A 127 -6.63 3.04 -1.17
N VAL A 128 -6.90 1.80 -0.73
CA VAL A 128 -7.40 0.74 -1.63
C VAL A 128 -8.78 1.10 -2.17
N LEU A 129 -9.69 1.54 -1.31
CA LEU A 129 -11.06 1.91 -1.71
C LEU A 129 -11.04 3.02 -2.75
N LEU A 130 -10.29 4.10 -2.51
CA LEU A 130 -10.15 5.21 -3.46
C LEU A 130 -9.54 4.79 -4.80
N SER A 131 -8.69 3.76 -4.81
CA SER A 131 -8.03 3.27 -6.02
C SER A 131 -8.91 2.31 -6.84
N TYR A 132 -9.79 1.57 -6.19
CA TYR A 132 -10.63 0.57 -6.85
C TYR A 132 -12.05 1.07 -7.13
N VAL A 133 -12.62 1.90 -6.26
CA VAL A 133 -13.96 2.45 -6.41
C VAL A 133 -13.86 3.86 -6.98
N ALA A 134 -13.89 3.95 -8.31
CA ALA A 134 -13.92 5.22 -9.02
C ALA A 134 -15.34 5.76 -9.12
N SER A 135 -15.52 7.08 -8.98
CA SER A 135 -16.84 7.74 -9.08
C SER A 135 -17.48 7.65 -10.47
N THR A 136 -16.70 7.28 -11.48
CA THR A 136 -17.10 7.26 -12.89
C THR A 136 -17.55 5.89 -13.38
N GLU A 137 -17.47 4.82 -12.57
CA GLU A 137 -17.93 3.48 -12.98
C GLU A 137 -19.46 3.28 -12.82
N THR A 138 -20.19 4.32 -12.41
CA THR A 138 -21.64 4.31 -12.17
C THR A 138 -22.49 5.12 -13.16
N TYR A 139 -21.92 5.55 -14.28
CA TYR A 139 -22.63 6.25 -15.36
C TYR A 139 -22.20 5.72 -16.72
#